data_AF-A0A924BIY2-F1
#
_entry.id   AF-A0A924BIY2-F1
#
_cell.length_a   1.000
_cell.length_b   1.000
_cell.length_c   1.000
_cell.angle_alpha   90.00
_cell.angle_beta   90.00
_cell.angle_gamma   90.00
#
_symmetry.space_group_name_H-M   'P 1'
#
loop_
_entity.id
_entity.type
_entity.pdbx_description
1 polymer ?
#
loop_
_entity_poly.entity_id
_entity_poly.type
_entity_poly.pdbx_seq_one_letter_code
_entity_poly.pdbx_strand_id
1 'polypeptide(L)'
;FQEITDFAEGKKSLSRRMHQSFGKATFLRICALLQEEMMIRTSTENTISASIDRHVEREILNELRGLCEAQASSGLIEAEQLAGAMTRASYDLRRSMLGLDTIRVMGRVESGRLGAEGNRIGATIDQIDVCHSGIISLLQKIMDNASIVSNGIGAIHNQSNTQKSRAAR
;
A
#
# COMPACT_ATOMS: atom_id res chain seq x y z
N PHE A 1 -3.95 7.99 -23.52
CA PHE A 1 -4.71 7.42 -22.38
C PHE A 1 -4.17 6.06 -21.93
N GLN A 2 -3.80 5.14 -22.83
CA GLN A 2 -3.24 3.83 -22.47
C GLN A 2 -2.03 3.88 -21.51
N GLU A 3 -1.11 4.83 -21.67
CA GLU A 3 0.06 4.97 -20.78
C GLU A 3 -0.30 5.38 -19.35
N ILE A 4 -1.35 6.19 -19.18
CA ILE A 4 -1.86 6.60 -17.85
C ILE A 4 -2.61 5.43 -17.21
N THR A 5 -3.35 4.66 -18.00
CA THR A 5 -4.00 3.42 -17.56
C THR A 5 -2.97 2.37 -17.17
N ASP A 6 -1.87 2.21 -17.92
CA ASP A 6 -0.78 1.29 -17.57
C ASP A 6 0.02 1.79 -16.34
N PHE A 7 0.11 3.10 -16.15
CA PHE A 7 0.70 3.67 -14.94
C PHE A 7 -0.17 3.44 -13.70
N ALA A 8 -1.49 3.55 -13.82
CA ALA A 8 -2.45 3.40 -12.71
C ALA A 8 -2.83 1.93 -12.44
N GLU A 9 -3.07 1.14 -13.48
CA GLU A 9 -3.66 -0.21 -13.46
C GLU A 9 -2.73 -1.29 -14.04
N GLY A 10 -1.68 -0.88 -14.77
CA GLY A 10 -0.76 -1.82 -15.42
C GLY A 10 0.00 -2.68 -14.43
N LYS A 11 0.62 -3.76 -14.94
CA LYS A 11 1.33 -4.77 -14.12
C LYS A 11 2.48 -4.19 -13.26
N LYS A 12 2.94 -2.97 -13.56
CA LYS A 12 4.01 -2.26 -12.84
C LYS A 12 3.49 -1.08 -12.00
N SER A 13 2.18 -0.87 -11.88
CA SER A 13 1.64 0.25 -11.11
C SER A 13 2.04 0.15 -9.65
N LEU A 14 2.26 1.31 -9.02
CA LEU A 14 2.65 1.39 -7.60
C LEU A 14 1.61 0.70 -6.71
N SER A 15 0.32 0.91 -7.01
CA SER A 15 -0.80 0.30 -6.29
C SER A 15 -0.76 -1.24 -6.37
N ARG A 16 -0.53 -1.80 -7.57
CA ARG A 16 -0.49 -3.25 -7.74
C ARG A 16 0.72 -3.88 -7.07
N ARG A 17 1.89 -3.24 -7.18
CA ARG A 17 3.10 -3.68 -6.49
C ARG A 17 2.93 -3.64 -4.97
N MET A 18 2.34 -2.56 -4.45
CA MET A 18 2.05 -2.42 -3.02
C MET A 18 1.11 -3.54 -2.55
N HIS A 19 0.02 -3.78 -3.29
CA HIS A 19 -0.93 -4.85 -2.98
C HIS A 19 -0.28 -6.24 -2.99
N GLN A 20 0.56 -6.54 -4.00
CA GLN A 20 1.27 -7.81 -4.10
C GLN A 20 2.28 -8.00 -2.97
N SER A 21 3.06 -6.96 -2.68
CA SER A 21 4.06 -6.99 -1.61
C SER A 21 3.41 -7.19 -0.24
N PHE A 22 2.37 -6.42 0.05
CA PHE A 22 1.60 -6.53 1.28
C PHE A 22 0.93 -7.91 1.40
N GLY A 23 0.20 -8.36 0.38
CA GLY A 23 -0.49 -9.65 0.40
C GLY A 23 0.45 -10.83 0.60
N LYS A 24 1.58 -10.85 -0.11
CA LYS A 24 2.63 -11.87 0.08
C LYS A 24 3.19 -11.83 1.50
N ALA A 25 3.48 -10.64 2.02
CA ALA A 25 4.04 -10.49 3.35
C ALA A 25 3.07 -10.94 4.46
N THR A 26 1.79 -10.56 4.37
CA THR A 26 0.75 -11.00 5.32
C THR A 26 0.59 -12.52 5.29
N PHE A 27 0.58 -13.13 4.10
CA PHE A 27 0.50 -14.58 3.97
C PHE A 27 1.68 -15.27 4.66
N LEU A 28 2.91 -14.83 4.37
CA LEU A 28 4.12 -15.39 4.99
C LEU A 28 4.14 -15.17 6.51
N ARG A 29 3.61 -14.05 6.99
CA ARG A 29 3.46 -13.81 8.42
C ARG A 29 2.51 -14.80 9.08
N ILE A 30 1.38 -15.09 8.46
CA ILE A 30 0.43 -16.10 8.94
C ILE A 30 1.07 -17.49 8.94
N CYS A 31 1.84 -17.83 7.90
CA CYS A 31 2.59 -19.09 7.86
C CYS A 31 3.58 -19.21 9.03
N ALA A 32 4.34 -18.15 9.34
CA ALA A 32 5.26 -18.14 10.47
C ALA A 32 4.54 -18.33 11.82
N LEU A 33 3.37 -17.70 12.01
CA LEU A 33 2.53 -17.88 13.20
C LEU A 33 2.00 -19.33 13.32
N LEU A 34 1.56 -19.91 12.20
CA LEU A 34 1.08 -21.29 12.17
C LEU A 34 2.20 -22.27 12.51
N GLN A 35 3.41 -22.06 11.99
CA GLN A 35 4.59 -22.89 12.26
C GLN A 35 5.00 -22.79 13.73
N GLU A 36 4.93 -21.60 14.33
CA GLU A 36 5.16 -21.41 15.76
C GLU A 36 4.15 -22.18 16.61
N GLU A 37 2.86 -22.06 16.30
CA GLU A 37 1.80 -22.81 17.00
C GLU A 37 1.98 -24.33 16.84
N MET A 38 2.36 -24.79 15.64
CA MET A 38 2.65 -26.19 15.37
C MET A 38 3.79 -26.69 16.26
N MET A 39 4.90 -25.96 16.34
CA MET A 39 6.02 -26.34 17.21
C MET A 39 5.62 -26.42 18.69
N ILE A 40 4.79 -25.49 19.17
CA ILE A 40 4.29 -25.51 20.55
C ILE A 40 3.46 -26.78 20.79
N ARG A 41 2.57 -27.15 19.88
CA ARG A 41 1.73 -28.36 20.01
C ARG A 41 2.54 -29.65 19.87
N THR A 42 3.47 -29.74 18.93
CA THR A 42 4.33 -30.93 18.77
C THR A 42 5.26 -31.12 19.97
N SER A 43 5.57 -30.06 20.73
CA SER A 43 6.32 -30.17 21.99
C SER A 43 5.52 -30.78 23.14
N THR A 44 4.19 -30.68 23.12
CA THR A 44 3.29 -31.21 24.15
C THR A 44 2.67 -32.56 23.78
N GLU A 45 2.74 -32.96 22.52
CA GLU A 45 2.26 -34.26 22.04
C GLU A 45 3.17 -35.42 22.50
N ASN A 46 2.63 -36.29 23.34
CA ASN A 46 3.31 -37.45 23.90
C ASN A 46 3.18 -38.73 23.05
N THR A 47 3.06 -38.59 21.73
CA THR A 47 2.87 -39.71 20.78
C THR A 47 4.20 -40.27 20.28
N ILE A 48 4.56 -41.44 20.80
CA ILE A 48 5.70 -42.25 20.38
C ILE A 48 5.39 -42.85 19.00
N SER A 49 5.59 -42.10 17.93
CA SER A 49 5.71 -42.67 16.59
C SER A 49 7.20 -42.77 16.26
N ALA A 50 7.73 -43.99 16.27
CA ALA A 50 9.15 -44.28 16.20
C ALA A 50 9.85 -43.91 14.87
N SER A 51 9.11 -43.37 13.89
CA SER A 51 9.62 -43.11 12.54
C SER A 51 9.99 -41.66 12.24
N ILE A 52 9.72 -40.69 13.13
CA ILE A 52 9.98 -39.27 12.89
C ILE A 52 10.99 -38.74 13.91
N ASP A 53 12.12 -38.25 13.41
CA ASP A 53 13.09 -37.52 14.22
C ASP A 53 12.55 -36.11 14.51
N ARG A 54 12.00 -35.95 15.73
CA ARG A 54 11.42 -34.69 16.20
C ARG A 54 12.44 -33.56 16.36
N HIS A 55 13.74 -33.88 16.51
CA HIS A 55 14.77 -32.85 16.57
C HIS A 55 14.93 -32.21 15.19
N VAL A 56 15.10 -33.06 14.17
CA VAL A 56 15.24 -32.64 12.77
C VAL A 56 13.99 -31.87 12.31
N GLU A 57 12.79 -32.35 12.65
CA GLU A 57 11.53 -31.65 12.33
C GLU A 57 11.47 -30.25 12.94
N ARG A 58 11.86 -30.09 14.21
CA ARG A 58 11.90 -28.77 14.86
C ARG A 58 12.93 -27.83 14.25
N GLU A 59 14.08 -28.34 13.84
CA GLU A 59 15.09 -27.50 13.18
C GLU A 59 14.57 -26.98 11.84
N ILE A 60 13.97 -27.85 11.03
CA ILE A 60 13.37 -27.46 9.74
C ILE A 60 12.23 -26.44 9.94
N LEU A 61 11.34 -26.67 10.92
CA LEU A 61 10.24 -25.74 11.20
C LEU A 61 10.74 -24.38 11.69
N ASN A 62 11.81 -24.34 12.51
CA ASN A 62 12.42 -23.10 12.96
C ASN A 62 13.09 -22.33 11.82
N GLU A 63 13.81 -23.02 10.94
CA GLU A 63 14.42 -22.43 9.76
C GLU A 63 13.35 -21.83 8.83
N LEU A 64 12.30 -22.60 8.53
CA LEU A 64 11.22 -22.17 7.67
C LEU A 64 10.46 -20.97 8.26
N ARG A 65 10.25 -20.96 9.59
CA ARG A 65 9.70 -19.81 10.31
C ARG A 65 10.57 -18.58 10.14
N GLY A 66 11.88 -18.72 10.35
CA GLY A 66 12.84 -17.63 10.20
C GLY A 66 12.82 -17.04 8.78
N LEU A 67 12.77 -17.90 7.76
CA LEU A 67 12.66 -17.49 6.36
C LEU A 67 11.34 -16.76 6.08
N CYS A 68 10.20 -17.30 6.54
CA CYS A 68 8.90 -16.67 6.39
C CYS A 68 8.84 -15.31 7.09
N GLU A 69 9.38 -15.18 8.31
CA GLU A 69 9.45 -13.90 9.03
C GLU A 69 10.31 -12.87 8.29
N ALA A 70 11.50 -13.27 7.81
CA ALA A 70 12.41 -12.38 7.11
C ALA A 70 11.78 -11.86 5.80
N GLN A 71 11.16 -12.76 5.03
CA GLN A 71 10.48 -12.40 3.79
C GLN A 71 9.21 -11.56 4.04
N ALA A 72 8.46 -11.85 5.09
CA ALA A 72 7.31 -11.05 5.49
C ALA A 72 7.75 -9.63 5.88
N SER A 73 8.80 -9.49 6.70
CA SER A 73 9.35 -8.19 7.09
C SER A 73 9.79 -7.38 5.87
N SER A 74 10.56 -7.99 4.96
CA SER A 74 11.00 -7.33 3.73
C SER A 74 9.84 -6.89 2.85
N GLY A 75 8.79 -7.70 2.71
CA GLY A 75 7.63 -7.36 1.89
C GLY A 75 6.76 -6.25 2.52
N LEU A 76 6.68 -6.19 3.85
CA LEU A 76 6.01 -5.09 4.55
C LEU A 76 6.77 -3.77 4.39
N ILE A 77 8.11 -3.80 4.47
CA ILE A 77 8.96 -2.61 4.22
C ILE A 77 8.79 -2.11 2.78
N GLU A 78 8.80 -3.01 1.79
CA GLU A 78 8.55 -2.61 0.40
C GLU A 78 7.15 -2.00 0.23
N ALA A 79 6.12 -2.58 0.86
CA ALA A 79 4.77 -2.04 0.80
C ALA A 79 4.67 -0.64 1.42
N GLU A 80 5.35 -0.40 2.55
CA GLU A 80 5.41 0.91 3.20
C GLU A 80 6.11 1.96 2.31
N GLN A 81 7.24 1.59 1.69
CA GLN A 81 7.95 2.48 0.76
C GLN A 81 7.08 2.85 -0.45
N LEU A 82 6.34 1.88 -0.98
CA LEU A 82 5.42 2.10 -2.10
C LEU A 82 4.23 2.99 -1.69
N ALA A 83 3.67 2.80 -0.50
CA ALA A 83 2.64 3.69 0.05
C ALA A 83 3.15 5.13 0.18
N GLY A 84 4.36 5.31 0.71
CA GLY A 84 4.99 6.64 0.81
C GLY A 84 5.24 7.28 -0.57
N ALA A 85 5.66 6.50 -1.56
CA ALA A 85 5.82 6.97 -2.94
C ALA A 85 4.48 7.40 -3.56
N MET A 86 3.40 6.64 -3.33
CA MET A 86 2.05 6.99 -3.78
C MET A 86 1.55 8.28 -3.14
N THR A 87 1.76 8.48 -1.84
CA THR A 87 1.39 9.71 -1.13
C THR A 87 2.12 10.92 -1.70
N ARG A 88 3.44 10.83 -1.90
CA ARG A 88 4.23 11.92 -2.50
C ARG A 88 3.77 12.26 -3.91
N ALA A 89 3.64 11.26 -4.78
CA ALA A 89 3.16 11.46 -6.15
C ALA A 89 1.76 12.10 -6.19
N SER A 90 0.86 11.67 -5.30
CA SER A 90 -0.49 12.24 -5.22
C SER A 90 -0.49 13.68 -4.73
N TYR A 91 0.39 14.01 -3.78
CA TYR A 91 0.58 15.37 -3.29
C TYR A 91 1.13 16.30 -4.39
N ASP A 92 2.15 15.84 -5.14
CA ASP A 92 2.76 16.62 -6.22
C ASP A 92 1.77 16.89 -7.36
N LEU A 93 0.96 15.88 -7.73
CA LEU A 93 -0.13 16.03 -8.70
C LEU A 93 -1.18 17.02 -8.22
N ARG A 94 -1.60 16.93 -6.96
CA ARG A 94 -2.56 17.88 -6.38
C ARG A 94 -2.00 19.30 -6.37
N ARG A 95 -0.74 19.48 -6.00
CA ARG A 95 -0.07 20.79 -6.03
C ARG A 95 0.00 21.36 -7.45
N SER A 96 0.30 20.53 -8.44
CA SER A 96 0.30 20.92 -9.85
C SER A 96 -1.09 21.37 -10.31
N MET A 97 -2.16 20.71 -9.85
CA MET A 97 -3.53 21.12 -10.16
C MET A 97 -3.92 22.46 -9.54
N LEU A 98 -3.45 22.76 -8.33
CA LEU A 98 -3.66 24.09 -7.73
C LEU A 98 -2.95 25.19 -8.53
N GLY A 99 -1.80 24.91 -9.14
CA GLY A 99 -1.13 25.83 -10.06
C GLY A 99 -1.96 26.16 -11.31
N LEU A 100 -2.85 25.24 -11.73
CA LEU A 100 -3.77 25.45 -12.84
C LEU A 100 -5.01 26.28 -12.47
N ASP A 101 -5.30 26.50 -11.18
CA ASP A 101 -6.43 27.33 -10.74
C ASP A 101 -6.23 28.79 -11.17
N THR A 102 -5.01 29.31 -11.10
CA THR A 102 -4.69 30.68 -11.53
C THR A 102 -4.94 30.89 -13.02
N ILE A 103 -4.60 29.90 -13.85
CA ILE A 103 -4.86 29.92 -15.30
C ILE A 103 -6.38 29.88 -15.56
N ARG A 104 -7.13 29.08 -14.80
CA ARG A 104 -8.60 28.99 -14.90
C ARG A 104 -9.29 30.30 -14.55
N VAL A 105 -8.90 30.94 -13.45
CA VAL A 105 -9.49 32.21 -13.03
C VAL A 105 -9.23 33.31 -14.07
N MET A 106 -8.00 33.42 -14.58
CA MET A 106 -7.69 34.36 -15.67
C MET A 106 -8.49 34.05 -16.94
N GLY A 107 -8.58 32.77 -17.32
CA GLY A 107 -9.38 32.36 -18.47
C GLY A 107 -10.86 32.72 -18.33
N ARG A 108 -11.44 32.58 -17.13
CA ARG A 108 -12.85 32.93 -16.87
C ARG A 108 -13.07 34.44 -16.96
N VAL A 109 -12.15 35.24 -16.41
CA VAL A 109 -12.19 36.70 -16.51
C VAL A 109 -12.10 37.16 -17.97
N GLU A 110 -11.16 36.61 -18.72
CA GLU A 110 -10.96 36.97 -20.13
C GLU A 110 -12.13 36.50 -21.01
N SER A 111 -12.67 35.32 -20.74
CA SER A 111 -13.89 34.82 -21.37
C SER A 111 -15.09 35.75 -21.11
N GLY A 112 -15.24 36.28 -19.90
CA GLY A 112 -16.30 37.25 -19.59
C GLY A 112 -16.13 38.56 -20.36
N ARG A 113 -14.88 38.98 -20.57
CA ARG A 113 -14.53 40.19 -21.34
C ARG A 113 -14.90 40.10 -22.81
N LEU A 114 -14.87 38.88 -23.38
CA LEU A 114 -15.23 38.59 -24.78
C LEU A 114 -16.76 38.51 -25.00
N GLY A 115 -17.58 38.57 -23.95
CA GLY A 115 -19.04 38.53 -24.07
C GLY A 115 -19.56 37.27 -24.76
N ALA A 116 -20.42 37.42 -25.77
CA ALA A 116 -21.05 36.29 -26.45
C ALA A 116 -20.05 35.31 -27.10
N GLU A 117 -18.94 35.83 -27.65
CA GLU A 117 -17.87 35.02 -28.25
C GLU A 117 -17.07 34.24 -27.20
N GLY A 118 -17.06 34.72 -25.96
CA GLY A 118 -16.39 34.06 -24.83
C GLY A 118 -17.19 32.91 -24.23
N ASN A 119 -18.52 32.85 -24.40
CA ASN A 119 -19.37 31.87 -23.69
C ASN A 119 -18.94 30.41 -23.87
N ARG A 120 -18.43 30.02 -25.05
CA ARG A 120 -17.88 28.67 -25.28
C ARG A 120 -16.62 28.39 -24.48
N ILE A 121 -15.75 29.40 -24.31
CA ILE A 121 -14.52 29.31 -23.53
C ILE A 121 -14.88 29.19 -22.04
N GLY A 122 -15.80 30.02 -21.55
CA GLY A 122 -16.31 29.96 -20.18
C GLY A 122 -16.87 28.58 -19.84
N ALA A 123 -17.73 28.02 -20.70
CA ALA A 123 -18.28 26.68 -20.52
C ALA A 123 -17.19 25.59 -20.50
N THR A 124 -16.14 25.73 -21.32
CA THR A 124 -15.00 24.79 -21.32
C THR A 124 -14.21 24.89 -20.02
N ILE A 125 -13.99 26.10 -19.51
CA ILE A 125 -13.30 26.33 -18.23
C ILE A 125 -14.08 25.72 -17.07
N ASP A 126 -15.41 25.83 -17.08
CA ASP A 126 -16.26 25.21 -16.06
C ASP A 126 -16.17 23.67 -16.09
N GLN A 127 -16.11 23.06 -17.28
CA GLN A 127 -15.89 21.62 -17.41
C GLN A 127 -14.52 21.18 -16.88
N ILE A 128 -13.48 21.97 -17.16
CA ILE A 128 -12.13 21.74 -16.61
C ILE A 128 -12.16 21.82 -15.08
N ASP A 129 -12.93 22.76 -14.52
CA ASP A 129 -13.05 22.97 -13.06
C ASP A 129 -13.72 21.77 -12.36
N VAL A 130 -14.81 21.27 -12.94
CA VAL A 130 -15.51 20.06 -12.46
C VAL A 130 -14.56 18.85 -12.52
N CYS A 131 -13.84 18.68 -13.62
CA CYS A 131 -12.90 17.59 -13.79
C CYS A 131 -11.76 17.64 -12.76
N HIS A 132 -11.13 18.81 -12.59
CA HIS A 132 -10.04 18.99 -11.62
C HIS A 132 -10.51 18.77 -10.17
N SER A 133 -11.69 19.24 -9.80
CA SER A 133 -12.28 18.97 -8.49
C SER A 133 -12.44 17.46 -8.24
N GLY A 134 -12.90 16.73 -9.26
CA GLY A 134 -12.98 15.27 -9.23
C GLY A 134 -11.62 14.61 -9.02
N ILE A 135 -10.59 15.05 -9.74
CA ILE A 135 -9.25 14.47 -9.63
C ILE A 135 -8.63 14.77 -8.24
N ILE A 136 -8.80 15.99 -7.72
CA ILE A 136 -8.33 16.34 -6.36
C ILE A 136 -8.97 15.42 -5.32
N SER A 137 -10.28 15.14 -5.43
CA SER A 137 -10.98 14.22 -4.54
C SER A 137 -10.43 12.79 -4.62
N LEU A 138 -10.14 12.30 -5.83
CA LEU A 138 -9.56 10.97 -6.03
C LEU A 138 -8.14 10.87 -5.47
N LEU A 139 -7.31 11.89 -5.68
CA LEU A 139 -5.96 11.97 -5.12
C LEU A 139 -5.99 11.95 -3.59
N GLN A 140 -6.93 12.66 -2.96
CA GLN A 140 -7.13 12.60 -1.51
C GLN A 140 -7.46 11.17 -1.05
N LYS A 141 -8.39 10.47 -1.72
CA LYS A 141 -8.72 9.08 -1.38
C LYS A 141 -7.51 8.15 -1.50
N ILE A 142 -6.66 8.35 -2.51
CA ILE A 142 -5.42 7.57 -2.67
C ILE A 142 -4.49 7.80 -1.46
N MET A 143 -4.30 9.06 -1.05
CA MET A 143 -3.48 9.40 0.12
C MET A 143 -4.04 8.80 1.41
N ASP A 144 -5.35 8.88 1.63
CA ASP A 144 -6.02 8.32 2.81
C ASP A 144 -5.83 6.79 2.86
N ASN A 145 -6.03 6.11 1.75
CA ASN A 145 -5.83 4.67 1.64
C ASN A 145 -4.36 4.26 1.85
N ALA A 146 -3.41 5.03 1.29
CA ALA A 146 -1.98 4.79 1.51
C ALA A 146 -1.61 4.97 2.99
N SER A 147 -2.20 5.95 3.67
CA SER A 147 -2.04 6.15 5.12
C SER A 147 -2.59 4.98 5.93
N ILE A 148 -3.78 4.47 5.59
CA ILE A 148 -4.37 3.28 6.23
C ILE A 148 -3.43 2.07 6.09
N VAL A 149 -2.90 1.83 4.89
CA VAL A 149 -1.94 0.73 4.65
C VAL A 149 -0.68 0.91 5.48
N SER A 150 -0.09 2.10 5.50
CA SER A 150 1.11 2.41 6.29
C SER A 150 0.89 2.18 7.79
N ASN A 151 -0.25 2.63 8.32
CA ASN A 151 -0.61 2.43 9.73
C ASN A 151 -0.83 0.94 10.05
N GLY A 152 -1.49 0.21 9.14
CA GLY A 152 -1.68 -1.24 9.28
C GLY A 152 -0.35 -2.00 9.30
N ILE A 153 0.60 -1.63 8.44
CA ILE A 153 1.95 -2.20 8.44
C ILE A 153 2.66 -1.91 9.76
N GLY A 154 2.60 -0.68 10.27
CA GLY A 154 3.17 -0.29 11.56
C GLY A 154 2.61 -1.12 12.72
N ALA A 155 1.30 -1.39 12.72
CA ALA A 155 0.66 -2.24 13.72
C ALA A 155 1.19 -3.68 13.69
N ILE A 156 1.35 -4.28 12.49
CA ILE A 156 1.90 -5.64 12.32
C ILE A 156 3.35 -5.72 12.78
N HIS A 157 4.15 -4.67 12.52
CA HIS A 157 5.55 -4.61 12.96
C HIS A 157 5.65 -4.54 14.49
N ASN A 158 4.82 -3.71 15.13
CA ASN A 158 4.79 -3.57 16.59
C ASN A 158 4.32 -4.83 17.30
N GLN A 159 3.35 -5.56 16.74
CA GLN A 159 2.93 -6.86 17.27
C GLN A 159 4.06 -7.89 17.24
N SER A 160 4.85 -7.88 16.16
CA SER A 160 5.99 -8.80 15.99
C SER A 160 7.12 -8.51 16.99
N ASN A 161 7.41 -7.24 17.27
CA ASN A 161 8.38 -6.85 18.31
C ASN A 161 7.88 -7.21 19.72
N THR A 162 6.58 -7.08 19.98
CA THR A 162 5.99 -7.41 21.28
C THR A 162 6.01 -8.93 21.54
N GLN A 163 5.79 -9.75 20.50
CA GLN A 163 5.92 -11.21 20.60
C GLN A 163 7.38 -11.64 20.84
N LYS A 164 8.36 -11.05 20.13
CA LYS A 164 9.79 -11.34 20.35
C LYS A 164 10.24 -11.00 21.77
N SER A 165 9.77 -9.88 22.34
CA SER A 165 10.06 -9.50 23.73
C SER A 165 9.41 -10.42 24.78
N ARG A 166 8.33 -11.13 24.44
CA ARG A 166 7.68 -12.10 25.32
C ARG A 166 8.34 -13.47 25.28
N ALA A 167 8.87 -13.89 24.12
CA ALA A 167 9.58 -15.17 23.97
C ALA A 167 11.01 -15.15 24.56
N ALA A 168 11.58 -13.95 24.79
CA ALA A 168 12.91 -13.78 25.39
C ALA A 168 12.89 -13.65 26.93
N ARG A 169 11.72 -13.78 27.57
CA ARG A 169 11.54 -13.81 29.04
C ARG A 169 11.11 -15.20 29.46
#